data_AF-A0A820YBD6-F1
#
_entry.id   AF-A0A820YBD6-F1
#
_cell.length_a   1.000
_cell.length_b   1.000
_cell.length_c   1.000
_cell.angle_alpha   90.00
_cell.angle_beta   90.00
_cell.angle_gamma   90.00
#
_symmetry.space_group_name_H-M   'P 1'
#
loop_
_entity.id
_entity.type
_entity.pdbx_description
1 polymer ?
#
loop_
_entity_poly.entity_id
_entity_poly.type
_entity_poly.pdbx_seq_one_letter_code
_entity_poly.pdbx_strand_id
1 'polypeptide(L)'
;MKIIFYLRRRSLVERFRRKQSIQMLRHIVYMLIILSITGIPLRAIFIQAHINQKLVPYYAQKLGMLFVTFSHAGVMIYILLLTADYHIGQLYMICKHCEVETSKEDGVEVVRNEPVTNENGVVGQLTEKRLYLSSRLPAWMRSLIPNVFYITEKATNFYPYTTTEYTCSFLPRFSIVVETRYEDNNGTTDNCHQLSSDDLAVRKLEYLDIAIEPVPAYKYKESEDPCKFKSEKTGRGPLMPGWREYTKPIMCAYKTIRVRFEVWGFQTRVEDFAQRAVRDILTLAHRQAFTWMDEWYGMTLEQVREYEREMFHRTNKKVLPTSASMTINTSSD
;
A
#
# COMPACT_ATOMS: atom_id res chain seq x y z
N MET A 1 -3.07 26.57 37.43
CA MET A 1 -2.23 25.38 37.16
C MET A 1 -2.24 24.86 35.70
N LYS A 2 -2.88 25.55 34.72
CA LYS A 2 -2.94 25.09 33.30
C LYS A 2 -2.05 25.86 32.31
N ILE A 3 -1.46 27.00 32.68
CA ILE A 3 -0.62 27.84 31.79
C ILE A 3 0.86 27.38 31.77
N ILE A 4 1.38 26.85 32.88
CA ILE A 4 2.79 26.41 33.01
C ILE A 4 3.06 25.11 32.23
N PHE A 5 2.04 24.25 32.04
CA PHE A 5 2.18 23.02 31.26
C PHE A 5 2.21 23.27 29.73
N TYR A 6 1.55 24.32 29.25
CA TYR A 6 1.51 24.70 27.83
C TYR A 6 2.85 25.29 27.34
N LEU A 7 3.51 26.10 28.19
CA LEU A 7 4.80 26.72 27.88
C LEU A 7 5.96 25.71 27.88
N ARG A 8 5.90 24.66 28.71
CA ARG A 8 6.93 23.60 28.77
C ARG A 8 6.88 22.63 27.56
N ARG A 9 5.69 22.43 26.95
CA ARG A 9 5.52 21.65 25.72
C ARG A 9 6.01 22.42 24.48
N ARG A 10 5.78 23.73 24.42
CA ARG A 10 6.23 24.59 23.31
C ARG A 10 7.76 24.73 23.28
N SER A 11 8.43 24.81 24.43
CA SER A 11 9.90 24.87 24.50
C SER A 11 10.60 23.55 24.11
N LEU A 12 9.93 22.40 24.30
CA LEU A 12 10.46 21.09 23.92
C LEU A 12 10.31 20.84 22.41
N VAL A 13 9.19 21.27 21.82
CA VAL A 13 8.97 21.23 20.36
C VAL A 13 9.89 22.23 19.64
N GLU A 14 10.15 23.40 20.22
CA GLU A 14 11.14 24.36 19.69
C GLU A 14 12.59 23.87 19.87
N ARG A 15 12.92 23.13 20.95
CA ARG A 15 14.23 22.47 21.09
C ARG A 15 14.41 21.28 20.14
N PHE A 16 13.33 20.56 19.79
CA PHE A 16 13.36 19.47 18.82
C PHE A 16 13.44 20.01 17.38
N ARG A 17 12.69 21.07 17.06
CA ARG A 17 12.86 21.84 15.81
C ARG A 17 14.25 22.46 15.72
N ARG A 18 14.79 23.07 16.80
CA ARG A 18 16.17 23.58 16.82
C ARG A 18 17.20 22.45 16.68
N LYS A 19 17.01 21.25 17.23
CA LYS A 19 17.95 20.12 17.03
C LYS A 19 17.95 19.61 15.58
N GLN A 20 16.80 19.46 14.94
CA GLN A 20 16.72 19.14 13.50
C GLN A 20 17.25 20.28 12.62
N SER A 21 16.99 21.54 13.00
CA SER A 21 17.49 22.73 12.31
C SER A 21 19.00 22.90 12.47
N ILE A 22 19.57 22.57 13.63
CA ILE A 22 21.02 22.65 13.93
C ILE A 22 21.76 21.50 13.24
N GLN A 23 21.15 20.33 13.10
CA GLN A 23 21.76 19.22 12.36
C GLN A 23 21.73 19.49 10.85
N MET A 24 20.64 20.09 10.35
CA MET A 24 20.56 20.62 8.99
C MET A 24 21.52 21.81 8.78
N LEU A 25 21.64 22.73 9.75
CA LEU A 25 22.61 23.83 9.73
C LEU A 25 24.04 23.31 9.77
N ARG A 26 24.35 22.24 10.52
CA ARG A 26 25.69 21.64 10.53
C ARG A 26 26.01 21.02 9.16
N HIS A 27 25.04 20.40 8.49
CA HIS A 27 25.23 19.89 7.12
C HIS A 27 25.32 21.02 6.09
N ILE A 28 24.54 22.09 6.25
CA ILE A 28 24.60 23.29 5.40
C ILE A 28 25.91 24.04 5.64
N VAL A 29 26.38 24.16 6.88
CA VAL A 29 27.67 24.78 7.23
C VAL A 29 28.84 23.90 6.76
N TYR A 30 28.76 22.57 6.87
CA TYR A 30 29.76 21.67 6.26
C TYR A 30 29.75 21.76 4.73
N MET A 31 28.58 21.83 4.10
CA MET A 31 28.43 22.06 2.65
C MET A 31 28.98 23.43 2.25
N LEU A 32 28.68 24.50 2.98
CA LEU A 32 29.15 25.86 2.71
C LEU A 32 30.66 26.00 2.96
N ILE A 33 31.20 25.32 3.97
CA ILE A 33 32.65 25.24 4.23
C ILE A 33 33.34 24.50 3.08
N ILE A 34 32.80 23.36 2.62
CA ILE A 34 33.31 22.62 1.47
C ILE A 34 33.22 23.48 0.20
N LEU A 35 32.08 24.14 -0.05
CA LEU A 35 31.87 25.06 -1.17
C LEU A 35 32.83 26.26 -1.13
N SER A 36 33.16 26.77 0.06
CA SER A 36 34.11 27.88 0.25
C SER A 36 35.57 27.47 0.08
N ILE A 37 35.91 26.19 0.27
CA ILE A 37 37.28 25.69 0.17
C ILE A 37 37.59 25.16 -1.23
N THR A 38 36.62 24.57 -1.95
CA THR A 38 36.93 23.79 -3.16
C THR A 38 36.48 24.42 -4.48
N GLY A 39 35.69 25.50 -4.49
CA GLY A 39 35.38 26.26 -5.72
C GLY A 39 34.75 25.47 -6.87
N ILE A 40 34.04 24.37 -6.58
CA ILE A 40 33.61 23.40 -7.60
C ILE A 40 32.22 23.77 -8.18
N PRO A 41 32.04 23.82 -9.50
CA PRO A 41 30.75 24.13 -10.14
C PRO A 41 29.67 23.08 -9.86
N LEU A 42 28.40 23.52 -9.86
CA LEU A 42 27.17 22.78 -9.51
C LEU A 42 27.03 21.35 -10.10
N ARG A 43 27.66 21.05 -11.24
CA ARG A 43 27.66 19.69 -11.82
C ARG A 43 28.41 18.66 -10.95
N ALA A 44 29.41 19.08 -10.19
CA ALA A 44 30.10 18.18 -9.26
C ALA A 44 29.32 17.93 -7.96
N ILE A 45 28.37 18.81 -7.61
CA ILE A 45 27.50 18.61 -6.44
C ILE A 45 26.58 17.40 -6.65
N PHE A 46 26.10 17.19 -7.88
CA PHE A 46 25.33 15.99 -8.23
C PHE A 46 26.18 14.72 -8.21
N ILE A 47 27.43 14.79 -8.68
CA ILE A 47 28.38 13.68 -8.60
C ILE A 47 28.70 13.35 -7.13
N GLN A 48 28.92 14.38 -6.30
CA GLN A 48 29.19 14.23 -4.87
C GLN A 48 27.97 13.71 -4.10
N ALA A 49 26.75 14.10 -4.46
CA ALA A 49 25.51 13.55 -3.90
C ALA A 49 25.35 12.07 -4.26
N HIS A 50 25.68 11.68 -5.49
CA HIS A 50 25.66 10.29 -5.94
C HIS A 50 26.78 9.44 -5.28
N ILE A 51 27.96 10.03 -5.08
CA ILE A 51 29.07 9.45 -4.32
C ILE A 51 28.70 9.28 -2.84
N ASN A 52 28.03 10.26 -2.22
CA ASN A 52 27.57 10.20 -0.83
C ASN A 52 26.46 9.13 -0.65
N GLN A 53 25.58 8.95 -1.64
CA GLN A 53 24.61 7.84 -1.66
C GLN A 53 25.28 6.46 -1.64
N LYS A 54 26.50 6.33 -2.18
CA LYS A 54 27.25 5.06 -2.22
C LYS A 54 28.21 4.89 -1.02
N LEU A 55 28.86 5.95 -0.56
CA LEU A 55 29.84 5.89 0.53
C LEU A 55 29.21 5.77 1.91
N VAL A 56 28.07 6.42 2.17
CA VAL A 56 27.44 6.40 3.50
C VAL A 56 26.95 4.99 3.88
N PRO A 57 26.30 4.21 3.00
CA PRO A 57 25.98 2.80 3.27
C PRO A 57 27.24 1.94 3.48
N TYR A 58 28.32 2.19 2.72
CA TYR A 58 29.59 1.48 2.83
C TYR A 58 30.25 1.69 4.20
N TYR A 59 30.28 2.93 4.71
CA TYR A 59 30.85 3.22 6.04
C TYR A 59 29.93 2.79 7.19
N ALA A 60 28.61 2.84 7.04
CA ALA A 60 27.66 2.32 8.02
C ALA A 60 27.82 0.80 8.23
N GLN A 61 28.06 0.06 7.14
CA GLN A 61 28.35 -1.37 7.17
C GLN A 61 29.72 -1.68 7.80
N LYS A 62 30.73 -0.83 7.57
CA LYS A 62 32.09 -0.98 8.13
C LYS A 62 32.20 -0.61 9.62
N LEU A 63 31.31 0.26 10.12
CA LEU A 63 31.26 0.70 11.52
C LEU A 63 30.37 -0.18 12.42
N GLY A 64 29.82 -1.28 11.91
CA GLY A 64 28.99 -2.19 12.70
C GLY A 64 27.67 -1.58 13.19
N MET A 65 27.22 -0.46 12.58
CA MET A 65 25.92 0.14 12.86
C MET A 65 24.83 -0.69 12.19
N LEU A 66 24.48 -1.83 12.80
CA LEU A 66 23.37 -2.67 12.39
C LEU A 66 22.04 -2.00 12.78
N PHE A 67 21.53 -1.11 11.93
CA PHE A 67 20.15 -0.65 12.02
C PHE A 67 19.33 -1.42 11.00
N VAL A 68 18.99 -2.66 11.35
CA VAL A 68 17.92 -3.38 10.67
C VAL A 68 16.67 -3.21 11.54
N THR A 69 16.00 -2.08 11.40
CA THR A 69 14.63 -1.96 11.91
C THR A 69 13.69 -2.44 10.82
N PHE A 70 12.72 -3.27 11.17
CA PHE A 70 11.65 -3.69 10.27
C PHE A 70 10.34 -3.13 10.80
N SER A 71 9.52 -2.54 9.93
CA SER A 71 8.15 -2.20 10.30
C SER A 71 7.22 -3.39 10.00
N HIS A 72 6.64 -3.95 11.06
CA HIS A 72 5.71 -5.08 11.00
C HIS A 72 4.34 -4.67 11.54
N ALA A 73 3.31 -4.72 10.68
CA ALA A 73 1.91 -4.55 11.10
C ALA A 73 1.13 -5.84 10.81
N GLY A 74 0.43 -6.36 11.81
CA GLY A 74 -0.62 -7.35 11.62
C GLY A 74 -1.96 -6.62 11.56
N VAL A 75 -2.64 -6.68 10.43
CA VAL A 75 -3.93 -6.03 10.20
C VAL A 75 -5.01 -7.09 10.05
N MET A 76 -6.02 -7.05 10.91
CA MET A 76 -7.22 -7.89 10.83
C MET A 76 -8.36 -7.05 10.25
N ILE A 77 -9.00 -7.54 9.18
CA ILE A 77 -10.12 -6.85 8.53
C ILE A 77 -11.34 -7.75 8.54
N TYR A 78 -12.46 -7.20 8.99
CA TYR A 78 -13.73 -7.91 9.11
C TYR A 78 -14.63 -7.61 7.91
N ILE A 79 -15.21 -8.66 7.31
CA ILE A 79 -16.25 -8.51 6.29
C ILE A 79 -17.40 -9.51 6.53
N LEU A 80 -18.63 -9.06 6.26
CA LEU A 80 -19.86 -9.86 6.37
C LEU A 80 -20.14 -10.77 5.18
N LEU A 81 -19.24 -11.70 4.96
CA LEU A 81 -19.36 -12.69 3.89
C LEU A 81 -18.97 -14.07 4.41
N LEU A 82 -19.42 -15.14 3.75
CA LEU A 82 -18.72 -16.42 3.86
C LEU A 82 -17.42 -16.34 3.07
N THR A 83 -16.43 -17.13 3.44
CA THR A 83 -15.17 -17.30 2.72
C THR A 83 -15.45 -17.76 1.29
N ALA A 84 -16.47 -18.59 1.05
CA ALA A 84 -16.89 -18.95 -0.30
C ALA A 84 -17.39 -17.75 -1.13
N ASP A 85 -18.29 -16.93 -0.57
CA ASP A 85 -18.82 -15.71 -1.21
C ASP A 85 -17.70 -14.70 -1.46
N TYR A 86 -16.80 -14.55 -0.48
CA TYR A 86 -15.70 -13.60 -0.53
C TYR A 86 -14.69 -13.91 -1.64
N HIS A 87 -14.53 -15.19 -2.03
CA HIS A 87 -13.63 -15.53 -3.11
C HIS A 87 -14.06 -14.88 -4.44
N ILE A 88 -15.35 -14.87 -4.74
CA ILE A 88 -15.90 -14.19 -5.91
C ILE A 88 -15.89 -12.68 -5.70
N GLY A 89 -16.37 -12.23 -4.54
CA GLY A 89 -16.39 -10.82 -4.19
C GLY A 89 -15.04 -10.15 -4.36
N GLN A 90 -13.96 -10.71 -3.80
CA GLN A 90 -12.62 -10.09 -3.87
C GLN A 90 -12.11 -9.91 -5.29
N LEU A 91 -12.37 -10.85 -6.20
CA LEU A 91 -11.93 -10.74 -7.58
C LEU A 91 -12.67 -9.59 -8.26
N TYR A 92 -14.00 -9.56 -8.10
CA TYR A 92 -14.83 -8.46 -8.61
C TYR A 92 -14.39 -7.10 -8.05
N MET A 93 -14.21 -7.04 -6.73
CA MET A 93 -13.84 -5.84 -5.97
C MET A 93 -12.50 -5.27 -6.41
N ILE A 94 -11.48 -6.12 -6.52
CA ILE A 94 -10.15 -5.70 -6.96
C ILE A 94 -10.26 -5.10 -8.38
N CYS A 95 -10.96 -5.77 -9.28
CA CYS A 95 -11.10 -5.33 -10.67
C CYS A 95 -11.84 -3.99 -10.77
N LYS A 96 -12.98 -3.86 -10.10
CA LYS A 96 -13.77 -2.62 -10.09
C LYS A 96 -13.04 -1.48 -9.39
N HIS A 97 -12.39 -1.75 -8.27
CA HIS A 97 -11.59 -0.75 -7.56
C HIS A 97 -10.44 -0.23 -8.44
N CYS A 98 -9.72 -1.12 -9.12
CA CYS A 98 -8.68 -0.73 -10.07
C CYS A 98 -9.25 0.14 -11.20
N GLU A 99 -10.43 -0.19 -11.74
CA GLU A 99 -11.07 0.59 -12.80
C GLU A 99 -11.46 2.00 -12.35
N VAL A 100 -12.08 2.11 -11.17
CA VAL A 100 -12.55 3.37 -10.58
C VAL A 100 -11.38 4.27 -10.18
N GLU A 101 -10.31 3.68 -9.64
CA GLU A 101 -9.12 4.43 -9.24
C GLU A 101 -8.17 4.71 -10.42
N THR A 102 -8.38 4.13 -11.60
CA THR A 102 -7.53 4.40 -12.77
C THR A 102 -8.00 5.65 -13.54
N SER A 103 -7.07 6.59 -13.74
CA SER A 103 -7.17 7.79 -14.56
C SER A 103 -6.12 7.76 -15.68
N LYS A 104 -5.98 8.86 -16.44
CA LYS A 104 -4.98 8.99 -17.52
C LYS A 104 -3.53 9.09 -16.99
N GLU A 105 -3.34 9.51 -15.75
CA GLU A 105 -2.00 9.80 -15.18
C GLU A 105 -1.61 8.82 -14.07
N ASP A 106 -2.59 8.29 -13.34
CA ASP A 106 -2.39 7.28 -12.31
C ASP A 106 -3.29 6.09 -12.57
N GLY A 107 -2.86 4.89 -12.22
CA GLY A 107 -3.71 3.72 -12.38
C GLY A 107 -2.95 2.41 -12.31
N VAL A 108 -3.65 1.35 -12.72
CA VAL A 108 -3.14 -0.02 -12.66
C VAL A 108 -3.10 -0.60 -14.07
N GLU A 109 -1.92 -0.99 -14.51
CA GLU A 109 -1.72 -1.79 -15.72
C GLU A 109 -1.52 -3.25 -15.30
N VAL A 110 -2.34 -4.16 -15.83
CA VAL A 110 -2.16 -5.60 -15.63
C VAL A 110 -1.24 -6.13 -16.73
N VAL A 111 -0.09 -6.65 -16.31
CA VAL A 111 0.97 -7.15 -17.19
C VAL A 111 0.84 -8.66 -17.38
N ARG A 112 0.48 -9.38 -16.30
CA ARG A 112 0.37 -10.84 -16.31
C ARG A 112 -0.82 -11.28 -15.47
N ASN A 113 -1.56 -12.28 -15.96
CA ASN A 113 -2.61 -12.98 -15.22
C ASN A 113 -2.67 -14.42 -15.72
N GLU A 114 -2.12 -15.37 -14.98
CA GLU A 114 -2.03 -16.77 -15.41
C GLU A 114 -2.24 -17.75 -14.25
N PRO A 115 -2.73 -18.97 -14.52
CA PRO A 115 -2.78 -20.01 -13.52
C PRO A 115 -1.36 -20.46 -13.15
N VAL A 116 -1.15 -20.80 -11.88
CA VAL A 116 0.11 -21.34 -11.36
C VAL A 116 -0.18 -22.49 -10.41
N THR A 117 0.71 -23.47 -10.36
CA THR A 117 0.60 -24.61 -9.44
C THR A 117 1.77 -24.56 -8.45
N ASN A 118 1.49 -24.69 -7.15
CA ASN A 118 2.56 -24.78 -6.15
C ASN A 118 3.16 -26.19 -6.07
N GLU A 119 4.22 -26.34 -5.26
CA GLU A 119 4.92 -27.61 -5.05
C GLU A 119 4.00 -28.74 -4.53
N ASN A 120 2.91 -28.37 -3.85
CA ASN A 120 1.92 -29.31 -3.31
C ASN A 120 0.81 -29.66 -4.31
N GLY A 121 0.90 -29.19 -5.58
CA GLY A 121 -0.10 -29.46 -6.61
C GLY A 121 -1.35 -28.57 -6.53
N VAL A 122 -1.39 -27.57 -5.64
CA VAL A 122 -2.54 -26.64 -5.52
C VAL A 122 -2.48 -25.63 -6.66
N VAL A 123 -3.57 -25.52 -7.40
CA VAL A 123 -3.75 -24.54 -8.46
C VAL A 123 -4.18 -23.20 -7.85
N GLY A 124 -3.50 -22.14 -8.26
CA GLY A 124 -3.79 -20.76 -7.92
C GLY A 124 -3.64 -19.83 -9.11
N GLN A 125 -3.58 -18.53 -8.85
CA GLN A 125 -3.44 -17.50 -9.87
C GLN A 125 -2.23 -16.61 -9.55
N LEU A 126 -1.38 -16.38 -10.55
CA LEU A 126 -0.32 -15.39 -10.51
C LEU A 126 -0.77 -14.14 -11.29
N THR A 127 -0.73 -12.98 -10.64
CA THR A 127 -0.93 -11.69 -11.29
C THR A 127 0.28 -10.78 -11.11
N GLU A 128 0.65 -10.07 -12.16
CA GLU A 128 1.64 -9.00 -12.11
C GLU A 128 1.03 -7.71 -12.65
N LYS A 129 1.16 -6.64 -11.88
CA LYS A 129 0.60 -5.33 -12.22
C LYS A 129 1.62 -4.22 -12.00
N ARG A 130 1.49 -3.14 -12.75
CA ARG A 130 2.23 -1.89 -12.58
C ARG A 130 1.29 -0.81 -12.07
N LEU A 131 1.64 -0.22 -10.94
CA LEU A 131 0.87 0.83 -10.28
C LEU A 131 1.56 2.16 -10.53
N TYR A 132 0.90 3.01 -11.32
CA TYR A 132 1.32 4.38 -11.60
C TYR A 132 0.67 5.29 -10.58
N LEU A 133 1.49 5.90 -9.70
CA LEU A 133 1.01 6.63 -8.52
C LEU A 133 1.64 8.03 -8.40
N SER A 134 2.27 8.53 -9.46
CA SER A 134 3.07 9.75 -9.41
C SER A 134 2.31 10.95 -8.84
N SER A 135 1.05 11.17 -9.23
CA SER A 135 0.28 12.33 -8.74
C SER A 135 -0.22 12.15 -7.31
N ARG A 136 -0.37 10.90 -6.86
CA ARG A 136 -0.89 10.49 -5.54
C ARG A 136 0.15 10.53 -4.44
N LEU A 137 1.42 10.66 -4.81
CA LEU A 137 2.49 10.73 -3.83
C LEU A 137 2.62 12.13 -3.19
N PRO A 138 2.86 12.19 -1.88
CA PRO A 138 3.18 13.44 -1.20
C PRO A 138 4.35 14.17 -1.88
N ALA A 139 4.33 15.50 -1.87
CA ALA A 139 5.34 16.33 -2.52
C ALA A 139 6.79 15.98 -2.11
N TRP A 140 7.00 15.65 -0.84
CA TRP A 140 8.32 15.24 -0.33
C TRP A 140 8.82 13.90 -0.90
N MET A 141 7.92 13.01 -1.30
CA MET A 141 8.29 11.74 -1.92
C MET A 141 8.51 11.91 -3.42
N ARG A 142 7.68 12.74 -4.08
CA ARG A 142 7.89 13.15 -5.47
C ARG A 142 9.26 13.79 -5.73
N SER A 143 9.82 14.52 -4.76
CA SER A 143 11.18 15.07 -4.89
C SER A 143 12.31 14.03 -4.80
N LEU A 144 12.01 12.79 -4.39
CA LEU A 144 13.02 11.72 -4.20
C LEU A 144 13.02 10.68 -5.32
N ILE A 145 12.03 10.71 -6.21
CA ILE A 145 11.77 9.70 -7.23
C ILE A 145 11.69 10.38 -8.61
N PRO A 146 12.00 9.68 -9.71
CA PRO A 146 11.90 10.26 -11.05
C PRO A 146 10.44 10.55 -11.40
N ASN A 147 10.24 11.46 -12.37
CA ASN A 147 8.91 11.88 -12.82
C ASN A 147 8.06 10.71 -13.34
N VAL A 148 8.71 9.66 -13.87
CA VAL A 148 8.05 8.43 -14.33
C VAL A 148 8.64 7.27 -13.53
N PHE A 149 7.82 6.69 -12.66
CA PHE A 149 8.10 5.42 -12.00
C PHE A 149 6.77 4.68 -11.80
N TYR A 150 6.87 3.38 -11.54
CA TYR A 150 5.74 2.56 -11.12
C TYR A 150 6.19 1.63 -9.99
N ILE A 151 5.21 1.13 -9.24
CA ILE A 151 5.39 0.04 -8.30
C ILE A 151 4.94 -1.24 -9.01
N THR A 152 5.77 -2.28 -8.97
CA THR A 152 5.39 -3.62 -9.44
C THR A 152 4.70 -4.35 -8.31
N GLU A 153 3.43 -4.71 -8.51
CA GLU A 153 2.70 -5.67 -7.67
C GLU A 153 2.81 -7.06 -8.30
N LYS A 154 3.31 -8.03 -7.55
CA LYS A 154 3.27 -9.44 -7.88
C LYS A 154 2.45 -10.16 -6.83
N ALA A 155 1.32 -10.75 -7.21
CA ALA A 155 0.44 -11.47 -6.30
C ALA A 155 0.27 -12.92 -6.73
N THR A 156 0.39 -13.83 -5.77
CA THR A 156 0.11 -15.25 -5.94
C THR A 156 -1.06 -15.62 -5.03
N ASN A 157 -2.18 -15.98 -5.64
CA ASN A 157 -3.42 -16.31 -4.96
C ASN A 157 -3.66 -17.83 -5.00
N PHE A 158 -3.40 -18.50 -3.88
CA PHE A 158 -3.75 -19.90 -3.62
C PHE A 158 -4.88 -19.93 -2.57
N TYR A 159 -6.01 -19.30 -2.89
CA TYR A 159 -7.13 -19.13 -1.97
C TYR A 159 -7.40 -20.38 -1.12
N PRO A 160 -7.52 -20.28 0.22
CA PRO A 160 -7.71 -19.08 1.03
C PRO A 160 -6.42 -18.36 1.48
N TYR A 161 -5.27 -18.67 0.86
CA TYR A 161 -4.01 -17.97 1.13
C TYR A 161 -3.58 -17.11 -0.06
N THR A 162 -3.07 -15.92 0.20
CA THR A 162 -2.57 -15.02 -0.86
C THR A 162 -1.32 -14.31 -0.38
N THR A 163 -0.30 -14.27 -1.22
CA THR A 163 0.91 -13.47 -0.99
C THR A 163 0.99 -12.41 -2.06
N THR A 164 1.18 -11.16 -1.66
CA THR A 164 1.35 -10.03 -2.58
C THR A 164 2.61 -9.28 -2.21
N GLU A 165 3.49 -9.08 -3.18
CA GLU A 165 4.72 -8.33 -3.04
C GLU A 165 4.67 -7.09 -3.93
N TYR A 166 4.97 -5.94 -3.32
CA TYR A 166 5.16 -4.67 -4.01
C TYR A 166 6.63 -4.31 -3.99
N THR A 167 7.19 -4.05 -5.16
CA THR A 167 8.58 -3.60 -5.33
C THR A 167 8.63 -2.35 -6.20
N CYS A 168 9.71 -1.59 -6.09
CA CYS A 168 9.95 -0.45 -6.99
C CYS A 168 11.39 -0.54 -7.51
N SER A 169 11.56 -0.67 -8.83
CA SER A 169 12.87 -0.84 -9.45
C SER A 169 13.82 0.34 -9.18
N PHE A 170 13.28 1.55 -8.99
CA PHE A 170 14.05 2.74 -8.62
C PHE A 170 14.46 2.75 -7.13
N LEU A 171 13.75 2.01 -6.28
CA LEU A 171 14.01 1.91 -4.85
C LEU A 171 14.33 0.44 -4.53
N PRO A 172 15.53 -0.08 -4.88
CA PRO A 172 15.86 -1.51 -4.84
C PRO A 172 15.84 -2.15 -3.43
N ARG A 173 15.60 -1.37 -2.38
CA ARG A 173 15.41 -1.84 -1.00
C ARG A 173 14.05 -1.48 -0.40
N PHE A 174 13.12 -1.05 -1.25
CA PHE A 174 11.72 -0.86 -0.92
C PHE A 174 10.96 -2.13 -1.26
N SER A 175 10.29 -2.71 -0.26
CA SER A 175 9.27 -3.72 -0.51
C SER A 175 8.12 -3.61 0.47
N ILE A 176 6.93 -3.99 0.00
CA ILE A 176 5.77 -4.26 0.85
C ILE A 176 5.38 -5.70 0.59
N VAL A 177 5.35 -6.54 1.62
CA VAL A 177 4.85 -7.91 1.53
C VAL A 177 3.56 -8.00 2.33
N VAL A 178 2.49 -8.41 1.65
CA VAL A 178 1.17 -8.64 2.25
C VAL A 178 0.85 -10.12 2.15
N GLU A 179 0.72 -10.77 3.30
CA GLU A 179 0.24 -12.15 3.40
C GLU A 179 -1.19 -12.13 3.92
N THR A 180 -2.11 -12.74 3.19
CA THR A 180 -3.53 -12.79 3.54
C THR A 180 -4.00 -14.21 3.75
N ARG A 181 -4.72 -14.43 4.84
CA ARG A 181 -5.46 -15.66 5.13
C ARG A 181 -6.92 -15.32 5.39
N TYR A 182 -7.82 -16.10 4.82
CA TYR A 182 -9.27 -15.91 4.97
C TYR A 182 -9.87 -17.03 5.81
N GLU A 183 -10.69 -16.68 6.82
CA GLU A 183 -11.36 -17.67 7.68
C GLU A 183 -12.79 -17.24 8.01
N ASP A 184 -13.70 -18.21 8.15
CA ASP A 184 -15.11 -18.02 8.53
C ASP A 184 -15.29 -17.80 10.04
N ASN A 185 -14.65 -16.75 10.55
CA ASN A 185 -14.78 -16.31 11.93
C ASN A 185 -14.79 -14.78 12.01
N ASN A 186 -14.97 -14.27 13.23
CA ASN A 186 -14.97 -12.85 13.54
C ASN A 186 -13.62 -12.41 14.14
N GLY A 187 -12.50 -12.84 13.54
CA GLY A 187 -11.15 -12.41 13.95
C GLY A 187 -10.63 -13.05 15.23
N THR A 188 -11.10 -14.25 15.58
CA THR A 188 -10.78 -14.94 16.84
C THR A 188 -9.51 -15.79 16.76
N THR A 189 -8.98 -16.05 15.57
CA THR A 189 -7.76 -16.85 15.41
C THR A 189 -6.54 -15.98 15.69
N ASP A 190 -5.92 -16.17 16.85
CA ASP A 190 -4.63 -15.54 17.13
C ASP A 190 -3.53 -16.22 16.30
N ASN A 191 -2.57 -15.40 15.86
CA ASN A 191 -1.42 -15.82 15.05
C ASN A 191 -1.75 -16.76 13.86
N CYS A 192 -2.79 -16.45 13.09
CA CYS A 192 -3.26 -17.27 11.95
C CYS A 192 -2.19 -17.56 10.87
N HIS A 193 -1.17 -16.70 10.79
CA HIS A 193 -0.02 -16.81 9.87
C HIS A 193 1.18 -17.54 10.47
N GLN A 194 1.06 -18.03 11.71
CA GLN A 194 2.12 -18.75 12.41
C GLN A 194 3.44 -17.97 12.44
N LEU A 195 3.34 -16.66 12.72
CA LEU A 195 4.49 -15.79 12.88
C LEU A 195 5.41 -16.30 13.99
N SER A 196 6.71 -16.09 13.81
CA SER A 196 7.72 -16.41 14.82
C SER A 196 7.51 -15.56 16.08
N SER A 197 8.09 -15.98 17.19
CA SER A 197 8.09 -15.21 18.44
C SER A 197 8.71 -13.81 18.27
N ASP A 198 9.72 -13.67 17.41
CA ASP A 198 10.36 -12.38 17.11
C ASP A 198 9.43 -11.46 16.33
N ASP A 199 8.77 -11.98 15.29
CA ASP A 199 7.79 -11.23 14.50
C ASP A 199 6.60 -10.81 15.38
N LEU A 200 6.12 -11.69 16.27
CA LEU A 200 5.04 -11.39 17.21
C LEU A 200 5.42 -10.28 18.20
N ALA A 201 6.66 -10.26 18.68
CA ALA A 201 7.12 -9.26 19.65
C ALA A 201 7.11 -7.83 19.09
N VAL A 202 7.33 -7.67 17.78
CA VAL A 202 7.33 -6.36 17.10
C VAL A 202 6.04 -6.08 16.34
N ARG A 203 5.11 -7.04 16.25
CA ARG A 203 3.84 -6.90 15.54
C ARG A 203 2.95 -5.87 16.23
N LYS A 204 2.49 -4.89 15.45
CA LYS A 204 1.35 -4.05 15.83
C LYS A 204 0.05 -4.67 15.31
N LEU A 205 -0.87 -5.03 16.21
CA LEU A 205 -2.18 -5.56 15.82
C LEU A 205 -3.20 -4.43 15.62
N GLU A 206 -3.85 -4.39 14.46
CA GLU A 206 -4.93 -3.46 14.14
C GLU A 206 -6.19 -4.20 13.70
N TYR A 207 -7.34 -3.67 14.09
CA TYR A 207 -8.68 -4.22 13.80
C TYR A 207 -9.45 -3.20 12.97
N LEU A 208 -9.64 -3.45 11.68
CA LEU A 208 -10.34 -2.54 10.78
C LEU A 208 -11.81 -2.91 10.68
N ASP A 209 -12.67 -2.05 11.22
CA ASP A 209 -14.13 -2.20 11.17
C ASP A 209 -14.70 -1.31 10.06
N ILE A 210 -15.10 -1.95 8.94
CA ILE A 210 -15.56 -1.24 7.74
C ILE A 210 -16.75 -0.30 7.98
N ALA A 211 -17.51 -0.46 9.06
CA ALA A 211 -18.64 0.42 9.37
C ALA A 211 -18.21 1.76 9.98
N ILE A 212 -17.19 1.74 10.84
CA ILE A 212 -16.80 2.91 11.68
C ILE A 212 -15.47 3.54 11.29
N GLU A 213 -14.64 2.84 10.53
CA GLU A 213 -13.34 3.38 10.10
C GLU A 213 -13.51 4.64 9.25
N PRO A 214 -12.81 5.74 9.58
CA PRO A 214 -12.98 6.99 8.87
C PRO A 214 -12.45 6.88 7.44
N VAL A 215 -13.24 7.44 6.51
CA VAL A 215 -12.83 7.62 5.11
C VAL A 215 -12.60 9.11 4.87
N PRO A 216 -11.55 9.52 4.12
CA PRO A 216 -11.37 10.91 3.76
C PRO A 216 -12.61 11.47 3.07
N ALA A 217 -13.03 12.68 3.45
CA ALA A 217 -14.31 13.26 2.98
C ALA A 217 -14.44 13.28 1.44
N TYR A 218 -13.33 13.51 0.72
CA TYR A 218 -13.33 13.53 -0.75
C TYR A 218 -13.46 12.14 -1.39
N LYS A 219 -13.26 11.06 -0.63
CA LYS A 219 -13.48 9.67 -1.05
C LYS A 219 -14.81 9.11 -0.55
N TYR A 220 -15.47 9.76 0.40
CA TYR A 220 -16.73 9.28 0.95
C TYR A 220 -17.86 9.40 -0.08
N LYS A 221 -18.60 8.31 -0.25
CA LYS A 221 -19.84 8.26 -1.02
C LYS A 221 -20.89 7.55 -0.17
N GLU A 222 -22.08 8.14 -0.09
CA GLU A 222 -23.20 7.56 0.67
C GLU A 222 -23.61 6.18 0.15
N SER A 223 -23.54 5.96 -1.16
CA SER A 223 -23.81 4.65 -1.78
C SER A 223 -22.76 3.58 -1.42
N GLU A 224 -21.58 3.98 -0.92
CA GLU A 224 -20.49 3.10 -0.49
C GLU A 224 -20.34 3.13 1.05
N ASP A 225 -21.41 3.50 1.77
CA ASP A 225 -21.45 3.48 3.23
C ASP A 225 -22.11 2.20 3.78
N PRO A 226 -21.36 1.28 4.43
CA PRO A 226 -21.93 0.07 5.01
C PRO A 226 -23.00 0.33 6.07
N CYS A 227 -22.97 1.49 6.74
CA CYS A 227 -23.99 1.89 7.72
C CYS A 227 -25.33 2.29 7.08
N LYS A 228 -25.36 2.45 5.75
CA LYS A 228 -26.55 2.87 4.98
C LYS A 228 -26.95 1.85 3.92
N PHE A 229 -26.00 1.06 3.44
CA PHE A 229 -26.23 0.03 2.44
C PHE A 229 -26.96 -1.19 3.03
N LYS A 230 -28.02 -1.62 2.37
CA LYS A 230 -28.68 -2.90 2.60
C LYS A 230 -28.80 -3.63 1.27
N SER A 231 -28.26 -4.83 1.20
CA SER A 231 -28.32 -5.68 0.02
C SER A 231 -29.74 -6.12 -0.26
N GLU A 232 -30.20 -5.91 -1.49
CA GLU A 232 -31.51 -6.38 -1.95
C GLU A 232 -31.49 -7.90 -2.21
N LYS A 233 -30.34 -8.45 -2.65
CA LYS A 233 -30.21 -9.89 -2.94
C LYS A 233 -30.10 -10.76 -1.70
N THR A 234 -29.47 -10.26 -0.64
CA THR A 234 -29.12 -11.06 0.55
C THR A 234 -29.78 -10.57 1.83
N GLY A 235 -30.32 -9.36 1.84
CA GLY A 235 -30.84 -8.70 3.04
C GLY A 235 -29.78 -8.26 4.04
N ARG A 236 -28.48 -8.45 3.75
CA ARG A 236 -27.36 -8.07 4.63
C ARG A 236 -27.21 -6.54 4.69
N GLY A 237 -26.89 -6.04 5.88
CA GLY A 237 -26.83 -4.61 6.15
C GLY A 237 -28.20 -3.98 6.48
N PRO A 238 -28.24 -2.72 6.90
CA PRO A 238 -27.10 -1.85 7.19
C PRO A 238 -26.28 -2.29 8.41
N LEU A 239 -25.01 -1.89 8.46
CA LEU A 239 -24.09 -2.25 9.53
C LEU A 239 -24.24 -1.31 10.70
N MET A 240 -24.84 -1.81 11.77
CA MET A 240 -25.00 -1.07 13.02
C MET A 240 -23.82 -1.32 13.96
N PRO A 241 -23.57 -0.44 14.95
CA PRO A 241 -22.52 -0.66 15.94
C PRO A 241 -22.64 -2.04 16.60
N GLY A 242 -21.51 -2.77 16.69
CA GLY A 242 -21.49 -4.14 17.23
C GLY A 242 -21.84 -5.24 16.23
N TRP A 243 -22.06 -4.93 14.93
CA TRP A 243 -22.46 -5.90 13.91
C TRP A 243 -21.65 -7.20 13.90
N ARG A 244 -20.37 -7.14 14.28
CA ARG A 244 -19.44 -8.28 14.35
C ARG A 244 -19.86 -9.38 15.33
N GLU A 245 -20.69 -9.06 16.32
CA GLU A 245 -21.11 -10.00 17.38
C GLU A 245 -22.34 -10.83 16.98
N TYR A 246 -23.29 -10.22 16.26
CA TYR A 246 -24.59 -10.83 15.99
C TYR A 246 -24.85 -11.16 14.51
N THR A 247 -23.99 -10.70 13.60
CA THR A 247 -24.22 -10.90 12.17
C THR A 247 -23.54 -12.17 11.66
N LYS A 248 -24.30 -12.99 10.93
CA LYS A 248 -23.83 -14.19 10.24
C LYS A 248 -24.42 -14.22 8.82
N PRO A 249 -23.70 -14.75 7.82
CA PRO A 249 -22.32 -15.23 7.92
C PRO A 249 -21.30 -14.09 8.07
N ILE A 250 -20.11 -14.43 8.61
CA ILE A 250 -19.00 -13.50 8.79
C ILE A 250 -17.68 -14.21 8.49
N MET A 251 -16.76 -13.48 7.86
CA MET A 251 -15.41 -13.91 7.60
C MET A 251 -14.43 -12.81 8.00
N CYS A 252 -13.18 -13.20 8.22
CA CYS A 252 -12.09 -12.31 8.55
C CYS A 252 -10.95 -12.52 7.55
N ALA A 253 -10.48 -11.41 6.98
CA ALA A 253 -9.25 -11.35 6.21
C ALA A 253 -8.12 -10.94 7.16
N TYR A 254 -7.26 -11.89 7.50
CA TYR A 254 -6.07 -11.66 8.31
C TYR A 254 -4.91 -11.30 7.41
N LYS A 255 -4.40 -10.07 7.51
CA LYS A 255 -3.35 -9.51 6.64
C LYS A 255 -2.10 -9.18 7.45
N THR A 256 -1.00 -9.87 7.21
CA THR A 256 0.31 -9.43 7.71
C THR A 256 0.92 -8.50 6.67
N ILE A 257 1.28 -7.28 7.07
CA ILE A 257 1.88 -6.26 6.21
C ILE A 257 3.27 -5.94 6.73
N ARG A 258 4.28 -6.36 5.95
CA ARG A 258 5.69 -6.04 6.20
C ARG A 258 6.11 -4.96 5.22
N VAL A 259 6.60 -3.83 5.73
CA VAL A 259 7.20 -2.78 4.88
C VAL A 259 8.68 -2.67 5.22
N ARG A 260 9.51 -2.76 4.18
CA ARG A 260 10.95 -2.61 4.25
C ARG A 260 11.37 -1.40 3.43
N PHE A 261 12.10 -0.47 4.03
CA PHE A 261 12.74 0.62 3.30
C PHE A 261 14.10 1.00 3.89
N GLU A 262 15.17 0.40 3.37
CA GLU A 262 16.53 0.57 3.91
C GLU A 262 17.27 1.78 3.33
N VAL A 263 16.69 2.97 3.49
CA VAL A 263 17.35 4.23 3.12
C VAL A 263 17.54 5.10 4.34
N TRP A 264 18.81 5.38 4.65
CA TRP A 264 19.20 6.19 5.79
C TRP A 264 18.53 7.56 5.78
N GLY A 265 18.01 7.99 6.94
CA GLY A 265 17.33 9.27 7.11
C GLY A 265 15.86 9.31 6.64
N PHE A 266 15.39 8.32 5.88
CA PHE A 266 14.02 8.28 5.35
C PHE A 266 13.24 7.01 5.73
N GLN A 267 13.91 5.98 6.25
CA GLN A 267 13.32 4.70 6.65
C GLN A 267 11.97 4.82 7.36
N THR A 268 11.96 5.29 8.61
CA THR A 268 10.73 5.35 9.42
C THR A 268 9.62 6.14 8.74
N ARG A 269 9.97 7.26 8.08
CA ARG A 269 8.98 8.12 7.43
C ARG A 269 8.30 7.44 6.24
N VAL A 270 9.05 6.69 5.43
CA VAL A 270 8.52 5.97 4.26
C VAL A 270 7.77 4.73 4.70
N GLU A 271 8.30 3.97 5.66
CA GLU A 271 7.64 2.79 6.24
C GLU A 271 6.28 3.17 6.86
N ASP A 272 6.23 4.19 7.71
CA ASP A 272 4.98 4.70 8.31
C ASP A 272 4.00 5.24 7.26
N PHE A 273 4.52 5.84 6.17
CA PHE A 273 3.67 6.32 5.08
C PHE A 273 3.04 5.15 4.33
N ALA A 274 3.85 4.15 3.94
CA ALA A 274 3.38 2.98 3.23
C ALA A 274 2.38 2.15 4.06
N GLN A 275 2.64 1.94 5.35
CA GLN A 275 1.71 1.27 6.26
C GLN A 275 0.35 1.97 6.30
N ARG A 276 0.33 3.30 6.45
CA ARG A 276 -0.91 4.09 6.42
C ARG A 276 -1.61 4.03 5.07
N ALA A 277 -0.86 4.15 3.97
CA ALA A 277 -1.43 4.07 2.63
C ALA A 277 -2.09 2.71 2.37
N VAL A 278 -1.44 1.60 2.76
CA VAL A 278 -2.01 0.25 2.65
C VAL A 278 -3.26 0.13 3.51
N ARG A 279 -3.23 0.59 4.77
CA ARG A 279 -4.40 0.60 5.66
C ARG A 279 -5.59 1.34 5.06
N ASP A 280 -5.38 2.54 4.52
CA ASP A 280 -6.44 3.37 3.95
C ASP A 280 -7.04 2.74 2.69
N ILE A 281 -6.19 2.18 1.82
CA ILE A 281 -6.62 1.45 0.61
C ILE A 281 -7.45 0.23 0.99
N LEU A 282 -6.97 -0.57 1.95
CA LEU A 282 -7.67 -1.76 2.41
C LEU A 282 -9.03 -1.40 3.03
N THR A 283 -9.08 -0.38 3.87
CA THR A 283 -10.33 0.11 4.48
C THR A 283 -11.36 0.47 3.41
N LEU A 284 -10.96 1.28 2.42
CA LEU A 284 -11.85 1.70 1.34
C LEU A 284 -12.31 0.51 0.48
N ALA A 285 -11.39 -0.36 0.08
CA ALA A 285 -11.68 -1.52 -0.75
C ALA A 285 -12.65 -2.49 -0.04
N HIS A 286 -12.51 -2.69 1.28
CA HIS A 286 -13.37 -3.59 2.06
C HIS A 286 -14.74 -2.97 2.38
N ARG A 287 -14.86 -1.63 2.39
CA ARG A 287 -16.17 -0.95 2.42
C ARG A 287 -16.91 -1.15 1.10
N GLN A 288 -16.23 -0.86 0.00
CA GLN A 288 -16.74 -1.03 -1.35
C GLN A 288 -17.14 -2.49 -1.63
N ALA A 289 -16.35 -3.43 -1.13
CA ALA A 289 -16.65 -4.85 -1.15
C ALA A 289 -18.04 -5.21 -0.66
N PHE A 290 -18.36 -4.69 0.53
CA PHE A 290 -19.64 -4.93 1.17
C PHE A 290 -20.77 -4.21 0.43
N THR A 291 -20.56 -2.95 0.01
CA THR A 291 -21.61 -2.16 -0.64
C THR A 291 -21.84 -2.49 -2.11
N TRP A 292 -20.92 -3.19 -2.77
CA TRP A 292 -21.10 -3.71 -4.13
C TRP A 292 -21.61 -5.15 -4.14
N MET A 293 -22.01 -5.70 -2.98
CA MET A 293 -22.44 -7.09 -2.85
C MET A 293 -23.48 -7.51 -3.88
N ASP A 294 -24.48 -6.67 -4.11
CA ASP A 294 -25.55 -7.00 -5.07
C ASP A 294 -25.06 -7.12 -6.51
N GLU A 295 -23.90 -6.58 -6.85
CA GLU A 295 -23.34 -6.66 -8.20
C GLU A 295 -22.66 -7.99 -8.47
N TRP A 296 -22.00 -8.58 -7.47
CA TRP A 296 -21.23 -9.81 -7.63
C TRP A 296 -21.86 -11.04 -6.96
N TYR A 297 -22.80 -10.84 -6.02
CA TYR A 297 -23.47 -11.95 -5.35
C TYR A 297 -24.26 -12.80 -6.35
N GLY A 298 -23.96 -14.10 -6.36
CA GLY A 298 -24.50 -15.08 -7.30
C GLY A 298 -23.67 -15.28 -8.57
N MET A 299 -22.57 -14.55 -8.77
CA MET A 299 -21.64 -14.83 -9.88
C MET A 299 -20.95 -16.19 -9.70
N THR A 300 -20.72 -16.91 -10.78
CA THR A 300 -19.81 -18.07 -10.78
C THR A 300 -18.35 -17.61 -10.84
N LEU A 301 -17.42 -18.53 -10.55
CA LEU A 301 -16.00 -18.25 -10.69
C LEU A 301 -15.65 -17.89 -12.15
N GLU A 302 -16.26 -18.54 -13.13
CA GLU A 302 -16.07 -18.26 -14.55
C GLU A 302 -16.55 -16.85 -14.92
N GLN A 303 -17.73 -16.45 -14.40
CA GLN A 303 -18.30 -15.12 -14.66
C GLN A 303 -17.42 -14.00 -14.10
N VAL A 304 -16.93 -14.14 -12.86
CA VAL A 304 -16.04 -13.13 -12.28
C VAL A 304 -14.67 -13.11 -12.96
N ARG A 305 -14.21 -14.23 -13.52
CA ARG A 305 -12.99 -14.28 -14.35
C ARG A 305 -13.16 -13.61 -15.71
N GLU A 306 -14.34 -13.68 -16.32
CA GLU A 306 -14.65 -12.88 -17.51
C GLU A 306 -14.69 -11.39 -17.17
N TYR A 307 -15.38 -11.02 -16.10
CA TYR A 307 -15.39 -9.65 -15.60
C TYR A 307 -13.98 -9.11 -15.33
N GLU A 308 -13.12 -9.92 -14.71
CA GLU A 308 -11.71 -9.61 -14.49
C GLU A 308 -10.98 -9.29 -15.80
N ARG A 309 -11.11 -10.14 -16.83
CA ARG A 309 -10.51 -9.92 -18.15
C ARG A 309 -10.98 -8.61 -18.78
N GLU A 310 -12.29 -8.35 -18.75
CA GLU A 310 -12.86 -7.12 -19.29
C GLU A 310 -12.33 -5.87 -18.57
N MET A 311 -12.30 -5.90 -17.23
CA MET A 311 -11.82 -4.76 -16.45
C MET A 311 -10.34 -4.51 -16.70
N PHE A 312 -9.53 -5.57 -16.80
CA PHE A 312 -8.10 -5.44 -17.09
C PHE A 312 -7.85 -4.81 -18.46
N HIS A 313 -8.65 -5.18 -19.46
CA HIS A 313 -8.58 -4.54 -20.77
C HIS A 313 -8.93 -3.03 -20.67
N ARG A 314 -9.97 -2.67 -19.92
CA ARG A 314 -10.38 -1.28 -19.73
C ARG A 314 -9.33 -0.46 -18.97
N THR A 315 -8.77 -0.99 -17.88
CA THR A 315 -7.73 -0.30 -17.09
C THR A 315 -6.47 -0.09 -17.92
N ASN A 316 -6.01 -1.11 -18.64
CA ASN A 316 -4.83 -1.01 -19.49
C ASN A 316 -5.03 0.06 -20.57
N LYS A 317 -6.21 0.13 -21.20
CA LYS A 317 -6.54 1.17 -22.17
C LYS A 317 -6.53 2.59 -21.60
N LYS A 318 -6.90 2.77 -20.32
CA LYS A 318 -6.89 4.08 -19.64
C LYS A 318 -5.47 4.56 -19.30
N VAL A 319 -4.61 3.63 -18.86
CA VAL A 319 -3.23 3.92 -18.42
C VAL A 319 -2.27 4.09 -19.59
N LEU A 320 -2.51 3.38 -20.70
CA LEU A 320 -1.71 3.56 -21.91
C LEU A 320 -1.81 5.02 -22.36
N PRO A 321 -0.69 5.77 -22.38
CA PRO A 321 -0.67 7.00 -23.12
C PRO A 321 -0.94 6.65 -24.58
N THR A 322 -1.49 7.60 -25.32
CA THR A 322 -1.38 7.67 -26.79
C THR A 322 0.10 7.86 -27.20
N SER A 323 1.05 7.14 -26.58
CA SER A 323 2.48 7.13 -26.88
C SER A 323 2.81 6.21 -28.06
N ALA A 324 1.84 5.43 -28.55
CA ALA A 324 1.93 4.74 -29.84
C ALA A 324 1.73 5.68 -31.06
N SER A 325 1.37 6.95 -30.86
CA SER A 325 1.17 7.92 -31.95
C SER A 325 2.37 8.83 -32.22
N MET A 326 3.50 8.66 -31.53
CA MET A 326 4.74 9.42 -31.79
C MET A 326 5.87 8.60 -32.44
N THR A 327 5.59 7.38 -32.92
CA THR A 327 6.60 6.56 -33.63
C THR A 327 6.21 6.20 -35.07
N ILE A 328 5.14 6.80 -35.59
CA ILE A 328 4.79 6.74 -37.02
C ILE A 328 4.52 8.17 -37.51
N ASN A 329 5.58 8.96 -37.63
CA ASN A 329 5.63 10.15 -38.48
C ASN A 329 7.09 10.61 -38.64
N THR A 330 7.93 9.71 -39.14
CA THR A 330 9.21 10.07 -39.77
C THR A 330 9.48 9.13 -40.94
N SER A 331 8.69 9.23 -42.00
CA SER A 331 9.08 8.89 -43.39
C SER A 331 7.89 9.00 -44.34
N SER A 332 7.58 10.22 -44.79
CA SER A 332 6.95 10.52 -46.09
C SER A 332 6.74 12.02 -46.20
N ASP A 333 7.78 12.73 -46.62
CA ASP A 333 7.83 13.51 -47.88
C ASP A 333 9.13 14.32 -47.97
#